data_AF-A0AAE8ZQ85-F1
#
_entry.id   AF-A0AAE8ZQ85-F1
#
_cell.length_a   1.000
_cell.length_b   1.000
_cell.length_c   1.000
_cell.angle_alpha   90.00
_cell.angle_beta   90.00
_cell.angle_gamma   90.00
#
_symmetry.space_group_name_H-M   'P 1'
#
loop_
_entity.id
_entity.type
_entity.pdbx_description
1 polymer ?
#
loop_
_entity_poly.entity_id
_entity_poly.type
_entity_poly.pdbx_seq_one_letter_code
_entity_poly.pdbx_strand_id
1 'polypeptide(L)'
;MPFPTLSEFAAKSVAQGIVNETISLDFRLDTKCSNAIVREIFNEDKVCGENYRKLEEYKNQLSVTKIDFRKYDVDTEAVLNLANFNLVSLDFGEMWFLEMDFPDPEYGEEFLDIVTMFDRSMNNYSRRSLIHLGMASDQGYIKGWEKEVEDLFHCHTFDDDRFQFPSFCASFSNLRVLDISYVKGLSSLHGINKLENLQNLLLCHEDLDNINEYKELFELKTLKHLDVSSNHFSDNWSETGTNPIRDMLAAGVRMEALEFLDCSTTAVTEHELEEFVKNHSSLQTIAAICTPCNQSTISGMKMLNMFSMSESLGYLLRTDRNTLVCHFMKDVFETVKANLTHLDDFDLCRVKNALLFVLREPFDRETKVTTLARYLGSELFQHQLSTSRFPTDTADIIEMFYNVFNKRDFYTSWQDETVELMLGMLEATVNSVSPGLLIPDRVLHIVFEKTFALVDQFPQYQTKGNEIVRQAVKWMSSEQIQKMSGNSELERKVQEMINSA
;
A
#
# COMPACT_ATOMS: atom_id res chain seq x y z
N MET A 1 3.42 -9.22 16.08
CA MET A 1 3.72 -7.83 16.49
C MET A 1 4.82 -7.85 17.56
N PRO A 2 5.92 -7.07 17.39
CA PRO A 2 6.58 -6.50 18.55
C PRO A 2 5.56 -5.59 19.26
N PHE A 3 5.49 -5.69 20.57
CA PHE A 3 4.61 -4.86 21.39
C PHE A 3 4.95 -3.37 21.15
N PRO A 4 3.96 -2.48 20.91
CA PRO A 4 4.25 -1.07 20.66
C PRO A 4 5.07 -0.48 21.80
N THR A 5 5.98 0.41 21.45
CA THR A 5 6.77 1.15 22.43
C THR A 5 5.86 2.04 23.27
N LEU A 6 6.29 2.34 24.50
CA LEU A 6 5.58 3.30 25.34
C LEU A 6 5.43 4.68 24.67
N SER A 7 6.39 5.08 23.84
CA SER A 7 6.29 6.30 23.05
C SER A 7 5.17 6.27 22.01
N GLU A 8 4.96 5.13 21.35
CA GLU A 8 3.86 4.98 20.37
C GLU A 8 2.50 4.98 21.07
N PHE A 9 2.38 4.28 22.21
CA PHE A 9 1.16 4.33 23.03
C PHE A 9 0.86 5.75 23.54
N ALA A 10 1.89 6.48 23.99
CA ALA A 10 1.73 7.84 24.46
C ALA A 10 1.32 8.79 23.32
N ALA A 11 1.97 8.71 22.15
CA ALA A 11 1.63 9.52 20.99
C ALA A 11 0.17 9.30 20.58
N LYS A 12 -0.26 8.04 20.48
CA LYS A 12 -1.64 7.68 20.18
C LYS A 12 -2.63 8.19 21.22
N SER A 13 -2.33 8.02 22.50
CA SER A 13 -3.22 8.47 23.59
C SER A 13 -3.36 10.00 23.61
N VAL A 14 -2.27 10.73 23.36
CA VAL A 14 -2.29 12.20 23.28
C VAL A 14 -3.04 12.67 22.04
N ALA A 15 -2.83 12.03 20.89
CA ALA A 15 -3.58 12.32 19.66
C ALA A 15 -5.09 12.14 19.86
N GLN A 16 -5.51 11.00 20.42
CA GLN A 16 -6.92 10.76 20.80
C GLN A 16 -7.42 11.80 21.80
N GLY A 17 -6.56 12.22 22.73
CA GLY A 17 -6.87 13.28 23.69
C GLY A 17 -7.17 14.62 23.00
N ILE A 18 -6.36 14.99 22.02
CA ILE A 18 -6.49 16.22 21.21
C ILE A 18 -7.76 16.16 20.37
N VAL A 19 -7.97 15.06 19.64
CA VAL A 19 -9.14 14.84 18.77
C VAL A 19 -10.43 14.92 19.58
N ASN A 20 -10.48 14.27 20.75
CA ASN A 20 -11.66 14.28 21.62
C ASN A 20 -11.76 15.52 22.54
N GLU A 21 -10.83 16.47 22.42
CA GLU A 21 -10.76 17.67 23.27
C GLU A 21 -10.69 17.37 24.78
N THR A 22 -10.10 16.23 25.14
CA THR A 22 -9.98 15.77 26.53
C THR A 22 -8.63 16.11 27.16
N ILE A 23 -7.69 16.61 26.37
CA ILE A 23 -6.36 17.04 26.84
C ILE A 23 -6.11 18.50 26.49
N SER A 24 -5.47 19.24 27.40
CA SER A 24 -4.87 20.55 27.13
C SER A 24 -3.35 20.39 27.13
N LEU A 25 -2.68 21.06 26.20
CA LEU A 25 -1.22 21.14 26.15
C LEU A 25 -0.80 22.54 26.60
N ASP A 26 -0.30 22.64 27.84
CA ASP A 26 0.09 23.92 28.43
C ASP A 26 1.57 24.27 28.15
N PHE A 27 2.27 23.40 27.42
CA PHE A 27 3.68 23.55 27.09
C PHE A 27 3.97 23.06 25.68
N ARG A 28 5.10 23.53 25.14
CA ARG A 28 5.57 23.16 23.81
C ARG A 28 6.27 21.81 23.85
N LEU A 29 5.86 20.91 22.95
CA LEU A 29 6.46 19.61 22.75
C LEU A 29 7.67 19.69 21.81
N ASP A 30 8.61 18.76 22.00
CA ASP A 30 9.72 18.60 21.07
C ASP A 30 9.24 18.07 19.70
N THR A 31 10.11 18.20 18.70
CA THR A 31 9.82 17.81 17.31
C THR A 31 9.52 16.33 17.14
N LYS A 32 10.20 15.44 17.88
CA LYS A 32 9.99 13.99 17.75
C LYS A 32 8.62 13.60 18.26
N CYS A 33 8.24 14.09 19.44
CA CYS A 33 6.91 13.87 20.01
C CYS A 33 5.81 14.52 19.16
N SER A 34 6.00 15.77 18.72
CA SER A 34 5.02 16.49 17.92
C SER A 34 4.70 15.78 16.61
N ASN A 35 5.74 15.36 15.86
CA ASN A 35 5.55 14.63 14.60
C ASN A 35 4.86 13.27 14.81
N ALA A 36 5.16 12.56 15.92
CA ALA A 36 4.50 11.29 16.23
C ALA A 36 3.02 11.48 16.58
N ILE A 37 2.69 12.52 17.35
CA ILE A 37 1.30 12.85 17.70
C ILE A 37 0.51 13.24 16.46
N VAL A 38 1.04 14.12 15.61
CA VAL A 38 0.36 14.56 14.37
C VAL A 38 0.06 13.39 13.44
N ARG A 39 0.99 12.44 13.29
CA ARG A 39 0.73 11.21 12.54
C ARG A 39 -0.46 10.43 13.10
N GLU A 40 -0.54 10.29 14.41
CA GLU A 40 -1.65 9.58 15.04
C GLU A 40 -2.96 10.37 14.96
N ILE A 41 -2.93 11.71 14.98
CA ILE A 41 -4.11 12.56 14.73
C ILE A 41 -4.69 12.25 13.35
N PHE A 42 -3.84 12.19 12.32
CA PHE A 42 -4.31 11.86 10.97
C PHE A 42 -4.80 10.42 10.86
N ASN A 43 -4.16 9.45 11.55
CA ASN A 43 -4.62 8.05 11.56
C ASN A 43 -6.01 7.84 12.22
N GLU A 44 -6.40 8.71 13.15
CA GLU A 44 -7.74 8.69 13.76
C GLU A 44 -8.80 9.35 12.85
N ASP A 45 -8.36 10.17 11.88
CA ASP A 45 -9.22 10.83 10.90
C ASP A 45 -9.56 9.88 9.74
N LYS A 46 -10.62 9.08 9.92
CA LYS A 46 -11.07 8.11 8.90
C LYS A 46 -12.00 8.70 7.86
N VAL A 47 -12.42 9.96 8.00
CA VAL A 47 -13.43 10.61 7.14
C VAL A 47 -13.12 12.10 7.03
N CYS A 48 -12.61 12.52 5.88
CA CYS A 48 -12.61 13.90 5.38
C CYS A 48 -12.27 15.02 6.40
N GLY A 49 -11.05 14.96 6.96
CA GLY A 49 -10.27 16.16 7.27
C GLY A 49 -10.71 17.07 8.43
N GLU A 50 -11.65 16.65 9.28
CA GLU A 50 -12.04 17.47 10.43
C GLU A 50 -10.89 17.64 11.43
N ASN A 51 -9.96 16.68 11.53
CA ASN A 51 -8.89 16.74 12.51
C ASN A 51 -7.72 17.65 12.11
N TYR A 52 -7.60 18.06 10.84
CA TYR A 52 -6.54 18.99 10.43
C TYR A 52 -6.65 20.35 11.09
N ARG A 53 -7.88 20.77 11.44
CA ARG A 53 -8.13 22.02 12.17
C ARG A 53 -7.46 22.04 13.54
N LYS A 54 -7.20 20.86 14.13
CA LYS A 54 -6.44 20.73 15.37
C LYS A 54 -4.99 21.17 15.24
N LEU A 55 -4.42 21.16 14.03
CA LEU A 55 -3.09 21.72 13.81
C LEU A 55 -3.05 23.22 14.08
N GLU A 56 -4.06 23.96 13.65
CA GLU A 56 -4.16 25.40 13.90
C GLU A 56 -4.35 25.69 15.39
N GLU A 57 -5.23 24.95 16.07
CA GLU A 57 -5.46 25.09 17.52
C GLU A 57 -4.19 24.87 18.35
N TYR A 58 -3.39 23.86 17.99
CA TYR A 58 -2.21 23.44 18.74
C TYR A 58 -0.88 23.91 18.13
N LYS A 59 -0.89 24.88 17.20
CA LYS A 59 0.31 25.33 16.48
C LYS A 59 1.45 25.84 17.36
N ASN A 60 1.12 26.37 18.54
CA ASN A 60 2.11 26.90 19.48
C ASN A 60 2.72 25.79 20.37
N GLN A 61 2.01 24.67 20.51
CA GLN A 61 2.36 23.54 21.35
C GLN A 61 3.09 22.47 20.54
N LEU A 62 2.67 22.24 19.30
CA LEU A 62 3.23 21.23 18.41
C LEU A 62 4.36 21.83 17.58
N SER A 63 5.59 21.37 17.83
CA SER A 63 6.76 21.70 17.02
C SER A 63 6.84 20.79 15.80
N VAL A 64 5.85 20.87 14.90
CA VAL A 64 5.79 20.00 13.73
C VAL A 64 6.86 20.39 12.70
N THR A 65 7.57 19.39 12.19
CA THR A 65 8.57 19.56 11.12
C THR A 65 8.40 18.56 9.98
N LYS A 66 7.53 17.56 10.16
CA LYS A 66 7.26 16.52 9.16
C LYS A 66 5.76 16.31 9.04
N ILE A 67 5.25 16.44 7.83
CA ILE A 67 3.86 16.15 7.47
C ILE A 67 3.87 15.23 6.25
N ASP A 68 2.98 14.24 6.25
CA ASP A 68 2.86 13.22 5.22
C ASP A 68 1.37 12.96 5.01
N PHE A 69 0.88 13.36 3.85
CA PHE A 69 -0.53 13.31 3.49
C PHE A 69 -0.91 12.15 2.57
N ARG A 70 0.03 11.27 2.18
CA ARG A 70 -0.22 10.18 1.21
C ARG A 70 -1.38 9.24 1.52
N LYS A 71 -1.83 9.19 2.77
CA LYS A 71 -2.88 8.29 3.25
C LYS A 71 -4.23 8.97 3.47
N TYR A 72 -4.31 10.28 3.19
CA TYR A 72 -5.42 11.09 3.65
C TYR A 72 -5.85 12.06 2.58
N ASP A 73 -7.17 12.25 2.48
CA ASP A 73 -7.73 13.32 1.67
C ASP A 73 -7.45 14.65 2.38
N VAL A 74 -6.74 15.54 1.70
CA VAL A 74 -6.34 16.83 2.26
C VAL A 74 -7.25 17.93 1.72
N ASP A 75 -7.83 18.71 2.61
CA ASP A 75 -8.58 19.91 2.25
C ASP A 75 -7.71 21.16 2.27
N THR A 76 -8.27 22.26 1.77
CA THR A 76 -7.56 23.54 1.71
C THR A 76 -7.23 24.12 3.08
N GLU A 77 -8.05 23.89 4.11
CA GLU A 77 -7.75 24.40 5.45
C GLU A 77 -6.49 23.71 6.01
N ALA A 78 -6.35 22.41 5.80
CA ALA A 78 -5.17 21.63 6.17
C ALA A 78 -3.91 22.15 5.48
N VAL A 79 -3.98 22.38 4.17
CA VAL A 79 -2.86 22.91 3.37
C VAL A 79 -2.47 24.32 3.84
N LEU A 80 -3.43 25.21 4.08
CA LEU A 80 -3.14 26.57 4.55
C LEU A 80 -2.52 26.58 5.95
N ASN A 81 -2.91 25.64 6.82
CA ASN A 81 -2.37 25.54 8.17
C ASN A 81 -0.90 25.11 8.21
N LEU A 82 -0.34 24.58 7.12
CA LEU A 82 1.09 24.25 6.99
C LEU A 82 1.98 25.47 7.24
N ALA A 83 1.48 26.68 6.96
CA ALA A 83 2.24 27.93 7.11
C ALA A 83 2.64 28.19 8.57
N ASN A 84 1.93 27.58 9.53
CA ASN A 84 2.23 27.68 10.95
C ASN A 84 3.46 26.85 11.39
N PHE A 85 3.96 25.96 10.54
CA PHE A 85 5.00 24.99 10.91
C PHE A 85 6.29 25.16 10.13
N ASN A 86 7.41 24.90 10.80
CA ASN A 86 8.75 25.01 10.24
C ASN A 86 9.15 23.65 9.63
N LEU A 87 8.60 23.34 8.46
CA LEU A 87 8.69 22.03 7.84
C LEU A 87 10.08 21.78 7.23
N VAL A 88 10.55 20.54 7.38
CA VAL A 88 11.73 20.01 6.68
C VAL A 88 11.35 18.80 5.81
N SER A 89 10.16 18.24 6.00
CA SER A 89 9.60 17.15 5.20
C SER A 89 8.13 17.40 5.00
N LEU A 90 7.70 17.40 3.74
CA LEU A 90 6.30 17.56 3.36
C LEU A 90 6.01 16.63 2.19
N ASP A 91 4.97 15.81 2.33
CA ASP A 91 4.48 14.97 1.26
C ASP A 91 2.98 15.24 1.14
N PHE A 92 2.54 15.74 -0.02
CA PHE A 92 1.15 16.09 -0.24
C PHE A 92 0.27 14.88 -0.58
N GLY A 93 0.86 13.72 -0.92
CA GLY A 93 0.06 12.64 -1.49
C GLY A 93 -0.69 13.06 -2.75
N GLU A 94 -1.79 12.38 -3.04
CA GLU A 94 -2.69 12.72 -4.15
C GLU A 94 -3.46 14.01 -3.85
N MET A 95 -3.41 14.99 -4.76
CA MET A 95 -3.91 16.36 -4.54
C MET A 95 -5.26 16.69 -5.21
N TRP A 96 -5.99 15.68 -5.68
CA TRP A 96 -7.29 15.79 -6.36
C TRP A 96 -8.36 16.64 -5.63
N PHE A 97 -8.36 16.75 -4.30
CA PHE A 97 -9.33 17.60 -3.60
C PHE A 97 -9.00 19.10 -3.60
N LEU A 98 -7.77 19.47 -3.98
CA LEU A 98 -7.29 20.85 -3.91
C LEU A 98 -7.60 21.66 -5.17
N GLU A 99 -8.02 21.00 -6.26
CA GLU A 99 -8.37 21.61 -7.55
C GLU A 99 -9.41 22.72 -7.44
N MET A 100 -10.48 22.46 -6.68
CA MET A 100 -11.59 23.41 -6.54
C MET A 100 -11.19 24.69 -5.81
N ASP A 101 -10.17 24.59 -4.95
CA ASP A 101 -9.75 25.67 -4.06
C ASP A 101 -8.51 26.41 -4.56
N PHE A 102 -7.72 25.77 -5.42
CA PHE A 102 -6.57 26.34 -6.12
C PHE A 102 -6.66 26.10 -7.64
N PRO A 103 -7.74 26.52 -8.32
CA PRO A 103 -7.90 26.27 -9.75
C PRO A 103 -6.94 27.12 -10.57
N ASP A 104 -6.49 26.58 -11.69
CA ASP A 104 -5.75 27.34 -12.70
C ASP A 104 -6.58 28.55 -13.18
N PRO A 105 -6.04 29.78 -13.12
CA PRO A 105 -6.78 30.98 -13.51
C PRO A 105 -7.09 31.06 -15.01
N GLU A 106 -6.39 30.32 -15.87
CA GLU A 106 -6.52 30.28 -17.33
C GLU A 106 -7.27 29.03 -17.83
N TYR A 107 -7.03 27.86 -17.24
CA TYR A 107 -7.59 26.56 -17.70
C TYR A 107 -8.64 25.94 -16.76
N GLY A 108 -8.89 26.54 -15.59
CA GLY A 108 -9.94 26.12 -14.66
C GLY A 108 -9.55 24.91 -13.81
N GLU A 109 -10.55 24.15 -13.39
CA GLU A 109 -10.45 23.08 -12.37
C GLU A 109 -9.61 21.85 -12.81
N GLU A 110 -9.20 21.75 -14.09
CA GLU A 110 -8.37 20.62 -14.57
C GLU A 110 -6.87 20.73 -14.22
N PHE A 111 -6.44 21.88 -13.67
CA PHE A 111 -5.05 22.18 -13.38
C PHE A 111 -4.91 22.86 -12.01
N LEU A 112 -3.90 22.45 -11.23
CA LEU A 112 -3.66 22.94 -9.88
C LEU A 112 -2.68 24.13 -9.85
N ASP A 113 -3.09 25.26 -9.27
CA ASP A 113 -2.23 26.41 -8.92
C ASP A 113 -1.35 26.11 -7.71
N ILE A 114 -0.34 25.27 -7.98
CA ILE A 114 0.67 24.86 -7.02
C ILE A 114 1.50 26.06 -6.51
N VAL A 115 1.61 27.15 -7.26
CA VAL A 115 2.29 28.38 -6.80
C VAL A 115 1.52 29.03 -5.68
N THR A 116 0.26 29.36 -5.93
CA THR A 116 -0.59 30.01 -4.94
C THR A 116 -0.74 29.08 -3.73
N MET A 117 -0.83 27.78 -3.98
CA MET A 117 -0.82 26.78 -2.91
C MET A 117 0.45 26.88 -2.07
N PHE A 118 1.64 26.86 -2.68
CA PHE A 118 2.92 26.97 -1.96
C PHE A 118 3.15 28.31 -1.28
N ASP A 119 2.76 29.42 -1.91
CA ASP A 119 2.87 30.73 -1.29
C ASP A 119 2.05 30.79 0.00
N ARG A 120 0.81 30.30 -0.06
CA ARG A 120 -0.13 30.40 1.05
C ARG A 120 0.10 29.33 2.12
N SER A 121 0.68 28.18 1.76
CA SER A 121 0.89 27.05 2.67
C SER A 121 2.28 26.99 3.30
N MET A 122 3.31 27.63 2.73
CA MET A 122 4.67 27.52 3.26
C MET A 122 5.22 28.85 3.76
N ASN A 123 5.72 28.85 5.00
CA ASN A 123 6.49 29.97 5.51
C ASN A 123 7.94 29.97 5.00
N ASN A 124 8.62 31.11 5.19
CA ASN A 124 10.01 31.31 4.75
C ASN A 124 11.02 30.28 5.26
N TYR A 125 10.78 29.71 6.46
CA TYR A 125 11.67 28.68 6.98
C TYR A 125 11.50 27.38 6.18
N SER A 126 10.26 26.92 6.02
CA SER A 126 9.93 25.70 5.29
C SER A 126 10.47 25.78 3.87
N ARG A 127 10.22 26.89 3.17
CA ARG A 127 10.69 27.14 1.80
C ARG A 127 12.20 26.93 1.60
N ARG A 128 13.02 27.19 2.62
CA ARG A 128 14.49 27.09 2.56
C ARG A 128 15.06 25.81 3.16
N SER A 129 14.26 25.12 3.98
CA SER A 129 14.72 24.04 4.86
C SER A 129 14.19 22.66 4.46
N LEU A 130 13.30 22.59 3.47
CA LEU A 130 12.79 21.32 2.96
C LEU A 130 13.93 20.44 2.44
N ILE A 131 13.99 19.22 2.97
CA ILE A 131 14.89 18.15 2.54
C ILE A 131 14.11 16.98 1.90
N HIS A 132 12.79 16.94 2.09
CA HIS A 132 11.87 15.99 1.48
C HIS A 132 10.63 16.74 1.01
N LEU A 133 10.31 16.58 -0.28
CA LEU A 133 9.12 17.11 -0.91
C LEU A 133 8.49 16.04 -1.80
N GLY A 134 7.24 15.67 -1.51
CA GLY A 134 6.42 14.78 -2.34
C GLY A 134 5.23 15.53 -2.92
N MET A 135 5.06 15.44 -4.23
CA MET A 135 4.02 16.12 -5.00
C MET A 135 3.40 15.17 -6.04
N ALA A 136 3.17 13.93 -5.64
CA ALA A 136 2.55 12.95 -6.52
C ALA A 136 1.16 13.47 -6.95
N SER A 137 0.92 13.58 -8.24
CA SER A 137 -0.35 14.09 -8.75
C SER A 137 -0.56 13.52 -10.14
N ASP A 138 -1.74 12.96 -10.40
CA ASP A 138 -2.18 12.54 -11.73
C ASP A 138 -2.59 13.73 -12.63
N GLN A 139 -2.44 14.95 -12.12
CA GLN A 139 -2.96 16.18 -12.72
C GLN A 139 -1.87 17.10 -13.25
N GLY A 140 -2.31 18.03 -14.12
CA GLY A 140 -1.44 19.09 -14.61
C GLY A 140 -1.32 20.22 -13.60
N TYR A 141 -0.18 20.89 -13.59
CA TYR A 141 0.02 22.14 -12.84
C TYR A 141 -0.19 23.36 -13.76
N ILE A 142 -0.42 24.55 -13.18
CA ILE A 142 -0.62 25.77 -13.98
C ILE A 142 0.57 26.06 -14.89
N LYS A 143 0.33 26.66 -16.05
CA LYS A 143 1.43 26.98 -16.96
C LYS A 143 2.40 28.00 -16.33
N GLY A 144 3.69 27.65 -16.24
CA GLY A 144 4.75 28.57 -15.80
C GLY A 144 4.82 28.81 -14.29
N TRP A 145 4.13 27.98 -13.50
CA TRP A 145 4.11 28.01 -12.04
C TRP A 145 5.52 28.00 -11.44
N GLU A 146 6.44 27.34 -12.11
CA GLU A 146 7.80 27.15 -11.66
C GLU A 146 8.55 28.48 -11.55
N LYS A 147 8.25 29.45 -12.42
CA LYS A 147 8.82 30.80 -12.37
C LYS A 147 8.30 31.60 -11.17
N GLU A 148 7.03 31.44 -10.86
CA GLU A 148 6.43 32.13 -9.72
C GLU A 148 6.87 31.48 -8.39
N VAL A 149 7.07 30.15 -8.38
CA VAL A 149 7.81 29.48 -7.30
C VAL A 149 9.26 29.94 -7.25
N GLU A 150 9.92 30.20 -8.37
CA GLU A 150 11.26 30.77 -8.37
C GLU A 150 11.31 32.16 -7.69
N ASP A 151 10.32 33.02 -7.97
CA ASP A 151 10.17 34.33 -7.35
C ASP A 151 9.82 34.24 -5.85
N LEU A 152 9.01 33.25 -5.46
CA LEU A 152 8.68 32.95 -4.06
C LEU A 152 9.88 32.45 -3.25
N PHE A 153 10.93 31.96 -3.92
CA PHE A 153 12.10 31.32 -3.31
C PHE A 153 13.45 32.02 -3.66
N HIS A 154 13.41 33.15 -4.40
CA HIS A 154 14.54 33.98 -4.84
C HIS A 154 15.57 33.30 -5.76
N CYS A 155 15.16 32.78 -6.92
CA CYS A 155 16.08 32.39 -8.00
C CYS A 155 15.65 33.02 -9.34
N HIS A 156 16.53 33.12 -10.34
CA HIS A 156 16.15 33.61 -11.69
C HIS A 156 16.79 32.71 -12.77
N THR A 157 16.02 32.17 -13.73
CA THR A 157 16.36 32.05 -15.19
C THR A 157 15.23 31.43 -16.08
N PHE A 158 15.26 31.75 -17.39
CA PHE A 158 14.24 31.50 -18.45
C PHE A 158 14.36 30.14 -19.19
N ASP A 159 13.25 29.53 -19.67
CA ASP A 159 12.72 29.55 -21.07
C ASP A 159 11.31 28.88 -21.16
N ASP A 160 10.66 28.83 -22.33
CA ASP A 160 9.27 28.36 -22.57
C ASP A 160 9.19 26.87 -22.96
N ASP A 161 8.72 26.05 -22.02
CA ASP A 161 8.23 24.67 -22.22
C ASP A 161 7.33 24.30 -21.03
N ARG A 162 6.34 23.41 -21.28
CA ARG A 162 5.17 23.13 -20.43
C ARG A 162 5.44 22.45 -19.07
N PHE A 163 6.69 22.35 -18.64
CA PHE A 163 7.11 22.12 -17.26
C PHE A 163 8.56 22.56 -17.10
N GLN A 164 8.84 23.61 -16.32
CA GLN A 164 10.20 24.16 -16.13
C GLN A 164 10.91 23.51 -14.92
N PHE A 165 11.08 22.19 -14.99
CA PHE A 165 11.80 21.40 -13.97
C PHE A 165 13.14 22.00 -13.52
N PRO A 166 13.98 22.59 -14.40
CA PRO A 166 15.25 23.18 -13.98
C PRO A 166 15.13 24.29 -12.94
N SER A 167 14.08 25.11 -12.98
CA SER A 167 13.88 26.21 -12.02
C SER A 167 13.37 25.70 -10.67
N PHE A 168 12.50 24.68 -10.70
CA PHE A 168 12.12 23.94 -9.50
C PHE A 168 13.35 23.35 -8.80
N CYS A 169 14.20 22.62 -9.53
CA CYS A 169 15.41 22.01 -8.96
C CYS A 169 16.38 23.06 -8.39
N ALA A 170 16.47 24.26 -8.99
CA ALA A 170 17.28 25.35 -8.44
C ALA A 170 16.74 25.86 -7.11
N SER A 171 15.41 26.03 -7.01
CA SER A 171 14.72 26.54 -5.82
C SER A 171 14.79 25.57 -4.64
N PHE A 172 14.89 24.27 -4.93
CA PHE A 172 14.91 23.20 -3.93
C PHE A 172 16.23 22.42 -3.90
N SER A 173 17.36 23.10 -4.11
CA SER A 173 18.73 22.50 -4.12
C SER A 173 19.13 21.70 -2.87
N ASN A 174 18.43 21.89 -1.74
CA ASN A 174 18.67 21.15 -0.49
C ASN A 174 17.97 19.78 -0.42
N LEU A 175 17.15 19.42 -1.41
CA LEU A 175 16.40 18.18 -1.40
C LEU A 175 17.32 16.96 -1.37
N ARG A 176 16.90 15.99 -0.55
CA ARG A 176 17.49 14.65 -0.46
C ARG A 176 16.52 13.58 -0.92
N VAL A 177 15.23 13.86 -0.85
CA VAL A 177 14.16 13.00 -1.32
C VAL A 177 13.22 13.83 -2.17
N LEU A 178 12.99 13.40 -3.41
CA LEU A 178 12.05 14.00 -4.33
C LEU A 178 11.11 12.91 -4.84
N ASP A 179 9.82 13.13 -4.70
CA ASP A 179 8.79 12.33 -5.37
C ASP A 179 8.03 13.20 -6.37
N ILE A 180 8.21 12.85 -7.65
CA ILE A 180 7.58 13.46 -8.82
C ILE A 180 6.81 12.42 -9.63
N SER A 181 6.37 11.36 -8.96
CA SER A 181 5.53 10.33 -9.57
C SER A 181 4.23 10.92 -10.12
N TYR A 182 3.77 10.43 -11.26
CA TYR A 182 2.52 10.81 -11.95
C TYR A 182 2.42 12.26 -12.44
N VAL A 183 3.38 13.14 -12.17
CA VAL A 183 3.33 14.56 -12.56
C VAL A 183 3.05 14.73 -14.05
N LYS A 184 1.83 15.13 -14.39
CA LYS A 184 1.39 15.28 -15.78
C LYS A 184 2.11 16.44 -16.45
N GLY A 185 2.68 16.20 -17.64
CA GLY A 185 3.42 17.22 -18.39
C GLY A 185 4.92 17.30 -18.07
N LEU A 186 5.43 16.45 -17.18
CA LEU A 186 6.87 16.23 -17.01
C LEU A 186 7.43 15.50 -18.24
N SER A 187 7.85 16.25 -19.26
CA SER A 187 8.42 15.68 -20.48
C SER A 187 9.94 15.48 -20.42
N SER A 188 10.61 15.98 -19.37
CA SER A 188 12.08 16.00 -19.26
C SER A 188 12.56 16.03 -17.81
N LEU A 189 13.69 15.39 -17.53
CA LEU A 189 14.42 15.52 -16.26
C LEU A 189 15.53 16.58 -16.32
N HIS A 190 15.53 17.43 -17.35
CA HIS A 190 16.52 18.51 -17.48
C HIS A 190 16.55 19.38 -16.22
N GLY A 191 17.75 19.67 -15.72
CA GLY A 191 18.01 20.45 -14.52
C GLY A 191 17.96 19.69 -13.21
N ILE A 192 17.66 18.37 -13.21
CA ILE A 192 17.70 17.55 -11.99
C ILE A 192 19.08 17.53 -11.35
N ASN A 193 20.13 17.69 -12.16
CA ASN A 193 21.52 17.78 -11.71
C ASN A 193 21.79 18.89 -10.68
N LYS A 194 20.94 19.93 -10.60
CA LYS A 194 21.01 20.98 -9.58
C LYS A 194 20.69 20.47 -8.18
N LEU A 195 20.06 19.30 -8.06
CA LEU A 195 19.80 18.62 -6.79
C LEU A 195 21.01 17.78 -6.36
N GLU A 196 22.15 18.43 -6.13
CA GLU A 196 23.44 17.76 -5.84
C GLU A 196 23.43 16.86 -4.59
N ASN A 197 22.45 17.06 -3.71
CA ASN A 197 22.27 16.30 -2.47
C ASN A 197 21.19 15.21 -2.56
N LEU A 198 20.59 15.01 -3.74
CA LEU A 198 19.48 14.07 -3.92
C LEU A 198 19.95 12.63 -3.67
N GLN A 199 19.26 11.94 -2.78
CA GLN A 199 19.58 10.56 -2.38
C GLN A 199 18.49 9.58 -2.80
N ASN A 200 17.24 10.03 -2.82
CA ASN A 200 16.09 9.22 -3.20
C ASN A 200 15.28 9.97 -4.26
N LEU A 201 15.01 9.31 -5.38
CA LEU A 201 14.15 9.83 -6.43
C LEU A 201 13.06 8.81 -6.72
N LEU A 202 11.80 9.25 -6.61
CA LEU A 202 10.63 8.49 -7.03
C LEU A 202 10.10 9.12 -8.32
N LEU A 203 10.11 8.31 -9.38
CA LEU A 203 9.78 8.65 -10.75
C LEU A 203 8.86 7.57 -11.33
N CYS A 204 7.70 7.38 -10.70
CA CYS A 204 6.67 6.48 -11.24
C CYS A 204 5.84 7.27 -12.26
N HIS A 205 6.35 7.43 -13.48
CA HIS A 205 5.70 8.23 -14.54
C HIS A 205 5.47 7.41 -15.81
N GLU A 206 4.45 7.81 -16.56
CA GLU A 206 4.12 7.26 -17.87
C GLU A 206 4.85 8.08 -18.94
N ASP A 207 5.82 7.45 -19.59
CA ASP A 207 6.48 7.93 -20.80
C ASP A 207 7.19 9.29 -20.71
N LEU A 208 8.48 9.26 -20.34
CA LEU A 208 9.41 10.28 -20.83
C LEU A 208 9.60 10.03 -22.34
N ASP A 209 9.19 11.00 -23.17
CA ASP A 209 9.09 10.90 -24.63
C ASP A 209 10.42 10.56 -25.34
N ASN A 210 11.57 10.67 -24.66
CA ASN A 210 12.89 10.53 -25.26
C ASN A 210 13.88 9.84 -24.33
N ILE A 211 14.63 8.88 -24.89
CA ILE A 211 15.73 8.16 -24.21
C ILE A 211 16.72 9.13 -23.54
N ASN A 212 16.97 10.29 -24.16
CA ASN A 212 17.94 11.26 -23.65
C ASN A 212 17.48 11.95 -22.35
N GLU A 213 16.21 11.88 -21.98
CA GLU A 213 15.70 12.55 -20.77
C GLU A 213 16.28 11.96 -19.48
N TYR A 214 16.74 10.71 -19.51
CA TYR A 214 17.38 10.10 -18.35
C TYR A 214 18.85 10.49 -18.15
N LYS A 215 19.48 11.19 -19.12
CA LYS A 215 20.93 11.40 -19.12
C LYS A 215 21.44 12.12 -17.88
N GLU A 216 20.69 13.10 -17.38
CA GLU A 216 21.13 13.88 -16.21
C GLU A 216 21.11 13.09 -14.90
N LEU A 217 20.45 11.93 -14.85
CA LEU A 217 20.56 11.03 -13.69
C LEU A 217 22.00 10.60 -13.41
N PHE A 218 22.85 10.54 -14.45
CA PHE A 218 24.29 10.29 -14.31
C PHE A 218 25.02 11.35 -13.45
N GLU A 219 24.50 12.57 -13.42
CA GLU A 219 25.10 13.71 -12.71
C GLU A 219 24.76 13.70 -11.21
N LEU A 220 23.75 12.95 -10.80
CA LEU A 220 23.34 12.81 -9.40
C LEU A 220 24.27 11.88 -8.62
N LYS A 221 25.43 12.40 -8.21
CA LYS A 221 26.50 11.63 -7.55
C LYS A 221 26.13 11.07 -6.18
N THR A 222 25.06 11.56 -5.55
CA THR A 222 24.60 11.09 -4.24
C THR A 222 23.36 10.19 -4.30
N LEU A 223 22.81 9.95 -5.49
CA LEU A 223 21.58 9.18 -5.64
C LEU A 223 21.81 7.71 -5.27
N LYS A 224 21.09 7.26 -4.24
CA LYS A 224 21.19 5.92 -3.64
C LYS A 224 19.97 5.06 -3.93
N HIS A 225 18.78 5.67 -4.03
CA HIS A 225 17.53 4.97 -4.26
C HIS A 225 16.83 5.59 -5.46
N LEU A 226 16.52 4.76 -6.45
CA LEU A 226 15.74 5.13 -7.61
C LEU A 226 14.51 4.22 -7.69
N ASP A 227 13.35 4.84 -7.78
CA ASP A 227 12.08 4.15 -8.01
C ASP A 227 11.52 4.61 -9.35
N VAL A 228 11.47 3.69 -10.31
CA VAL A 228 10.92 3.86 -11.66
C VAL A 228 9.84 2.82 -11.94
N SER A 229 9.21 2.34 -10.87
CA SER A 229 8.10 1.40 -10.98
C SER A 229 6.90 2.05 -11.68
N SER A 230 6.02 1.22 -12.22
CA SER A 230 4.81 1.69 -12.89
C SER A 230 3.56 1.36 -12.07
N ASN A 231 2.51 2.16 -12.12
CA ASN A 231 1.19 1.73 -11.60
C ASN A 231 0.30 1.14 -12.70
N HIS A 232 0.75 1.11 -13.96
CA HIS A 232 0.02 0.47 -15.05
C HIS A 232 0.14 -1.04 -14.99
N PHE A 233 -0.93 -1.66 -14.51
CA PHE A 233 -1.13 -3.08 -14.63
C PHE A 233 -1.96 -3.38 -15.88
N SER A 234 -1.29 -3.74 -16.99
CA SER A 234 -1.97 -4.40 -18.10
C SER A 234 -1.70 -5.90 -18.04
N ASP A 235 -2.74 -6.72 -18.11
CA ASP A 235 -2.60 -8.19 -18.20
C ASP A 235 -1.83 -8.63 -19.48
N ASN A 236 -1.54 -7.69 -20.40
CA ASN A 236 -0.76 -7.88 -21.62
C ASN A 236 0.54 -7.08 -21.58
N TRP A 237 1.59 -7.66 -20.99
CA TRP A 237 2.98 -7.16 -20.97
C TRP A 237 3.56 -6.81 -22.35
N SER A 238 2.91 -7.20 -23.45
CA SER A 238 3.53 -7.26 -24.77
C SER A 238 3.37 -6.03 -25.66
N GLU A 239 2.57 -5.01 -25.33
CA GLU A 239 2.35 -3.91 -26.30
C GLU A 239 2.41 -2.46 -25.77
N THR A 240 2.37 -2.20 -24.45
CA THR A 240 2.33 -0.80 -23.94
C THR A 240 3.05 -0.56 -22.60
N GLY A 241 3.83 -1.51 -22.08
CA GLY A 241 4.50 -1.34 -20.79
C GLY A 241 5.74 -0.45 -20.91
N THR A 242 5.85 0.58 -20.07
CA THR A 242 7.07 1.40 -19.96
C THR A 242 8.27 0.52 -19.57
N ASN A 243 9.45 0.80 -20.12
CA ASN A 243 10.70 0.12 -19.74
C ASN A 243 11.82 1.14 -19.49
N PRO A 244 11.76 1.86 -18.35
CA PRO A 244 12.74 2.89 -18.00
C PRO A 244 14.16 2.34 -17.92
N ILE A 245 14.32 1.06 -17.59
CA ILE A 245 15.62 0.39 -17.50
C ILE A 245 16.27 0.29 -18.88
N ARG A 246 15.51 -0.12 -19.91
CA ARG A 246 16.00 -0.15 -21.30
C ARG A 246 16.41 1.24 -21.76
N ASP A 247 15.61 2.26 -21.46
CA ASP A 247 15.89 3.64 -21.87
C ASP A 247 17.13 4.20 -21.17
N MET A 248 17.29 3.97 -19.87
CA MET A 248 18.49 4.35 -19.13
C MET A 248 19.75 3.65 -19.66
N LEU A 249 19.65 2.36 -20.03
CA LEU A 249 20.75 1.63 -20.65
C LEU A 249 21.13 2.23 -22.01
N ALA A 250 20.14 2.51 -22.87
CA ALA A 250 20.35 3.11 -24.18
C ALA A 250 20.94 4.53 -24.08
N ALA A 251 20.55 5.29 -23.06
CA ALA A 251 21.10 6.61 -22.74
C ALA A 251 22.52 6.56 -22.16
N GLY A 252 23.01 5.38 -21.77
CA GLY A 252 24.33 5.21 -21.16
C GLY A 252 24.42 5.72 -19.72
N VAL A 253 23.30 5.77 -19.00
CA VAL A 253 23.24 6.28 -17.62
C VAL A 253 24.06 5.39 -16.68
N ARG A 254 24.81 6.03 -15.78
CA ARG A 254 25.64 5.38 -14.75
C ARG A 254 25.54 6.13 -13.43
N MET A 255 24.80 5.58 -12.48
CA MET A 255 24.68 6.16 -11.13
C MET A 255 25.64 5.47 -10.17
N GLU A 256 26.77 6.11 -9.89
CA GLU A 256 27.88 5.51 -9.13
C GLU A 256 27.50 5.13 -7.68
N ALA A 257 26.59 5.88 -7.07
CA ALA A 257 26.16 5.69 -5.68
C ALA A 257 24.84 4.89 -5.54
N LEU A 258 24.26 4.42 -6.64
CA LEU A 258 22.96 3.74 -6.61
C LEU A 258 23.07 2.43 -5.84
N GLU A 259 22.29 2.28 -4.78
CA GLU A 259 22.28 1.13 -3.86
C GLU A 259 20.98 0.32 -3.98
N PHE A 260 19.88 0.96 -4.37
CA PHE A 260 18.54 0.37 -4.46
C PHE A 260 17.81 0.84 -5.74
N LEU A 261 17.19 -0.11 -6.44
CA LEU A 261 16.34 0.14 -7.60
C LEU A 261 14.96 -0.49 -7.37
N ASP A 262 13.88 0.26 -7.55
CA ASP A 262 12.54 -0.31 -7.77
C ASP A 262 12.15 -0.13 -9.24
N CYS A 263 11.92 -1.24 -9.92
CA CYS A 263 11.40 -1.31 -11.29
C CYS A 263 10.20 -2.25 -11.38
N SER A 264 9.49 -2.43 -10.27
CA SER A 264 8.26 -3.22 -10.19
C SER A 264 7.26 -2.77 -11.25
N THR A 265 6.44 -3.72 -11.73
CA THR A 265 5.36 -3.45 -12.70
C THR A 265 5.81 -2.84 -14.04
N THR A 266 7.10 -2.89 -14.37
CA THR A 266 7.64 -2.49 -15.69
C THR A 266 7.85 -3.69 -16.61
N ALA A 267 8.05 -3.43 -17.91
CA ALA A 267 8.35 -4.46 -18.90
C ALA A 267 9.83 -4.90 -18.91
N VAL A 268 10.58 -4.66 -17.82
CA VAL A 268 12.00 -4.99 -17.72
C VAL A 268 12.25 -6.49 -17.83
N THR A 269 13.19 -6.87 -18.69
CA THR A 269 13.63 -8.25 -18.88
C THR A 269 14.85 -8.60 -18.04
N GLU A 270 15.08 -9.89 -17.82
CA GLU A 270 16.23 -10.37 -17.04
C GLU A 270 17.56 -9.93 -17.66
N HIS A 271 17.66 -9.95 -18.99
CA HIS A 271 18.86 -9.52 -19.70
C HIS A 271 19.17 -8.04 -19.48
N GLU A 272 18.16 -7.17 -19.57
CA GLU A 272 18.30 -5.73 -19.33
C GLU A 272 18.70 -5.47 -17.87
N LEU A 273 18.09 -6.18 -16.93
CA LEU A 273 18.39 -6.00 -15.52
C LEU A 273 19.82 -6.46 -15.17
N GLU A 274 20.28 -7.58 -15.74
CA GLU A 274 21.68 -8.01 -15.62
C GLU A 274 22.67 -7.00 -16.20
N GLU A 275 22.35 -6.42 -17.36
CA GLU A 275 23.18 -5.37 -17.96
C GLU A 275 23.19 -4.12 -17.08
N PHE A 276 22.04 -3.73 -16.54
CA PHE A 276 21.92 -2.61 -15.61
C PHE A 276 22.76 -2.83 -14.36
N VAL A 277 22.75 -4.03 -13.77
CA VAL A 277 23.58 -4.39 -12.62
C VAL A 277 25.07 -4.31 -12.94
N LYS A 278 25.51 -4.81 -14.10
CA LYS A 278 26.93 -4.72 -14.53
C LYS A 278 27.42 -3.27 -14.62
N ASN A 279 26.50 -2.37 -14.90
CA ASN A 279 26.74 -0.94 -15.08
C ASN A 279 26.68 -0.14 -13.76
N HIS A 280 26.19 -0.73 -12.67
CA HIS A 280 25.97 -0.06 -11.39
C HIS A 280 26.57 -0.89 -10.24
N SER A 281 27.89 -0.78 -10.04
CA SER A 281 28.64 -1.61 -9.09
C SER A 281 28.23 -1.48 -7.62
N SER A 282 27.62 -0.36 -7.25
CA SER A 282 27.14 -0.08 -5.89
C SER A 282 25.74 -0.63 -5.60
N LEU A 283 25.04 -1.09 -6.63
CA LEU A 283 23.67 -1.59 -6.52
C LEU A 283 23.66 -2.86 -5.69
N GLN A 284 22.77 -2.93 -4.70
CA GLN A 284 22.70 -4.05 -3.75
C GLN A 284 21.33 -4.72 -3.75
N THR A 285 20.27 -3.95 -3.96
CA THR A 285 18.90 -4.44 -3.88
C THR A 285 18.08 -3.98 -5.08
N ILE A 286 17.26 -4.87 -5.61
CA ILE A 286 16.33 -4.58 -6.72
C ILE A 286 14.95 -5.09 -6.34
N ALA A 287 13.95 -4.22 -6.38
CA ALA A 287 12.55 -4.61 -6.42
C ALA A 287 12.10 -4.77 -7.88
N ALA A 288 11.73 -6.00 -8.24
CA ALA A 288 11.26 -6.39 -9.57
C ALA A 288 9.95 -7.16 -9.45
N ILE A 289 9.04 -6.64 -8.62
CA ILE A 289 7.76 -7.26 -8.26
C ILE A 289 6.80 -7.10 -9.43
N CYS A 290 6.08 -8.17 -9.80
CA CYS A 290 5.17 -8.17 -10.95
C CYS A 290 5.88 -7.68 -12.23
N THR A 291 7.02 -8.28 -12.57
CA THR A 291 7.74 -8.02 -13.83
C THR A 291 8.02 -9.35 -14.54
N PRO A 292 8.49 -9.37 -15.79
CA PRO A 292 9.05 -10.58 -16.40
C PRO A 292 10.17 -11.25 -15.56
N CYS A 293 10.80 -10.51 -14.64
CA CYS A 293 11.85 -10.98 -13.73
C CYS A 293 11.32 -11.49 -12.38
N ASN A 294 10.00 -11.67 -12.20
CA ASN A 294 9.41 -11.93 -10.88
C ASN A 294 9.87 -13.25 -10.24
N GLN A 295 10.44 -14.17 -11.02
CA GLN A 295 10.99 -15.45 -10.57
C GLN A 295 12.51 -15.57 -10.77
N SER A 296 13.15 -14.54 -11.32
CA SER A 296 14.58 -14.57 -11.65
C SER A 296 15.44 -14.22 -10.43
N THR A 297 16.70 -14.66 -10.47
CA THR A 297 17.72 -14.29 -9.48
C THR A 297 18.96 -13.76 -10.19
N ILE A 298 19.50 -12.63 -9.73
CA ILE A 298 20.76 -12.09 -10.23
C ILE A 298 21.85 -12.31 -9.18
N SER A 299 22.97 -12.91 -9.60
CA SER A 299 24.07 -13.23 -8.70
C SER A 299 24.61 -11.99 -7.98
N GLY A 300 24.75 -12.08 -6.66
CA GLY A 300 25.26 -10.99 -5.83
C GLY A 300 24.23 -9.89 -5.50
N MET A 301 23.01 -9.96 -6.05
CA MET A 301 21.95 -8.97 -5.81
C MET A 301 20.89 -9.51 -4.84
N LYS A 302 20.37 -8.64 -3.97
CA LYS A 302 19.16 -8.91 -3.21
C LYS A 302 17.93 -8.58 -4.07
N MET A 303 17.29 -9.59 -4.63
CA MET A 303 16.05 -9.44 -5.38
C MET A 303 14.84 -9.40 -4.43
N LEU A 304 13.95 -8.42 -4.59
CA LEU A 304 12.61 -8.38 -4.01
C LEU A 304 11.61 -8.74 -5.12
N ASN A 305 11.19 -10.01 -5.14
CA ASN A 305 10.24 -10.58 -6.10
C ASN A 305 9.56 -11.83 -5.49
N MET A 306 9.01 -12.75 -6.30
CA MET A 306 8.42 -14.00 -5.79
C MET A 306 9.41 -14.95 -5.11
N PHE A 307 10.72 -14.86 -5.40
CA PHE A 307 11.69 -15.71 -4.72
C PHE A 307 11.82 -15.32 -3.24
N SER A 308 11.67 -14.03 -2.93
CA SER A 308 11.81 -13.42 -1.60
C SER A 308 10.48 -12.85 -1.09
N MET A 309 9.38 -13.60 -1.23
CA MET A 309 8.01 -13.12 -0.94
C MET A 309 7.86 -12.39 0.40
N SER A 310 8.45 -12.91 1.48
CA SER A 310 8.34 -12.29 2.82
C SER A 310 9.00 -10.92 2.85
N GLU A 311 10.19 -10.80 2.27
CA GLU A 311 10.92 -9.54 2.16
C GLU A 311 10.23 -8.56 1.20
N SER A 312 9.68 -9.06 0.10
CA SER A 312 8.90 -8.30 -0.89
C SER A 312 7.63 -7.72 -0.26
N LEU A 313 6.83 -8.54 0.43
CA LEU A 313 5.64 -8.07 1.15
C LEU A 313 6.01 -7.09 2.27
N GLY A 314 7.12 -7.34 2.98
CA GLY A 314 7.63 -6.39 3.97
C GLY A 314 8.07 -5.07 3.36
N TYR A 315 8.61 -5.08 2.15
CA TYR A 315 8.91 -3.87 1.38
C TYR A 315 7.64 -3.13 0.98
N LEU A 316 6.68 -3.81 0.35
CA LEU A 316 5.41 -3.24 -0.08
C LEU A 316 4.62 -2.63 1.09
N LEU A 317 4.64 -3.26 2.27
CA LEU A 317 4.04 -2.69 3.48
C LEU A 317 4.71 -1.39 3.91
N ARG A 318 6.05 -1.29 3.82
CA ARG A 318 6.80 -0.09 4.23
C ARG A 318 6.65 1.06 3.24
N THR A 319 6.39 0.75 1.97
CA THR A 319 6.16 1.73 0.91
C THR A 319 4.68 2.01 0.66
N ASP A 320 3.79 1.41 1.46
CA ASP A 320 2.34 1.58 1.37
C ASP A 320 1.72 1.24 0.01
N ARG A 321 2.34 0.32 -0.73
CA ARG A 321 1.93 -0.07 -2.09
C ARG A 321 0.86 -1.16 -2.06
N ASN A 322 -0.26 -0.88 -1.42
CA ASN A 322 -1.39 -1.79 -1.22
C ASN A 322 -1.90 -2.43 -2.52
N THR A 323 -2.13 -1.62 -3.56
CA THR A 323 -2.54 -2.12 -4.88
C THR A 323 -1.53 -3.11 -5.46
N LEU A 324 -0.22 -2.86 -5.32
CA LEU A 324 0.81 -3.77 -5.79
C LEU A 324 0.85 -5.09 -4.99
N VAL A 325 0.44 -5.09 -3.72
CA VAL A 325 0.27 -6.33 -2.93
C VAL A 325 -0.81 -7.21 -3.54
N CYS A 326 -1.96 -6.64 -3.92
CA CYS A 326 -3.03 -7.39 -4.57
C CYS A 326 -2.54 -8.09 -5.85
N HIS A 327 -1.81 -7.36 -6.69
CA HIS A 327 -1.26 -7.87 -7.94
C HIS A 327 -0.18 -8.92 -7.68
N PHE A 328 0.73 -8.67 -6.74
CA PHE A 328 1.76 -9.61 -6.38
C PHE A 328 1.17 -10.93 -5.87
N MET A 329 0.16 -10.86 -5.01
CA MET A 329 -0.52 -12.05 -4.51
C MET A 329 -1.32 -12.77 -5.60
N LYS A 330 -1.97 -12.03 -6.52
CA LYS A 330 -2.61 -12.61 -7.72
C LYS A 330 -1.59 -13.43 -8.52
N ASP A 331 -0.46 -12.83 -8.89
CA ASP A 331 0.57 -13.51 -9.67
C ASP A 331 1.10 -14.75 -8.93
N VAL A 332 1.31 -14.65 -7.61
CA VAL A 332 1.76 -15.78 -6.77
C VAL A 332 0.75 -16.91 -6.86
N PHE A 333 -0.53 -16.62 -6.66
CA PHE A 333 -1.57 -17.66 -6.70
C PHE A 333 -1.74 -18.27 -8.10
N GLU A 334 -1.66 -17.47 -9.16
CA GLU A 334 -1.75 -17.96 -10.54
C GLU A 334 -0.55 -18.83 -10.93
N THR A 335 0.66 -18.43 -10.54
CA THR A 335 1.88 -19.21 -10.72
C THR A 335 1.79 -20.58 -10.04
N VAL A 336 1.30 -20.57 -8.80
CA VAL A 336 1.18 -21.79 -7.98
C VAL A 336 0.05 -22.66 -8.53
N LYS A 337 -1.06 -22.05 -8.95
CA LYS A 337 -2.17 -22.75 -9.62
C LYS A 337 -1.73 -23.47 -10.89
N ALA A 338 -0.91 -22.83 -11.73
CA ALA A 338 -0.40 -23.44 -12.95
C ALA A 338 0.44 -24.71 -12.70
N ASN A 339 1.01 -24.85 -11.50
CA ASN A 339 1.88 -25.97 -11.11
C ASN A 339 1.27 -26.87 -10.02
N LEU A 340 -0.04 -26.78 -9.76
CA LEU A 340 -0.76 -27.45 -8.66
C LEU A 340 -0.42 -28.93 -8.47
N THR A 341 -0.22 -29.69 -9.55
CA THR A 341 0.08 -31.13 -9.50
C THR A 341 1.52 -31.47 -9.10
N HIS A 342 2.41 -30.48 -9.08
CA HIS A 342 3.84 -30.62 -8.82
C HIS A 342 4.31 -29.83 -7.59
N LEU A 343 3.40 -29.15 -6.89
CA LEU A 343 3.74 -28.41 -5.68
C LEU A 343 4.19 -29.36 -4.58
N ASP A 344 5.31 -29.01 -3.94
CA ASP A 344 5.71 -29.63 -2.70
C ASP A 344 5.11 -28.90 -1.48
N ASP A 345 5.26 -29.49 -0.30
CA ASP A 345 4.78 -28.89 0.95
C ASP A 345 5.47 -27.55 1.25
N PHE A 346 6.67 -27.33 0.72
CA PHE A 346 7.45 -26.12 0.95
C PHE A 346 6.86 -24.92 0.19
N ASP A 347 6.50 -25.10 -1.08
CA ASP A 347 5.83 -24.07 -1.88
C ASP A 347 4.46 -23.71 -1.30
N LEU A 348 3.67 -24.71 -0.91
CA LEU A 348 2.37 -24.48 -0.24
C LEU A 348 2.54 -23.71 1.08
N CYS A 349 3.55 -24.05 1.88
CA CYS A 349 3.85 -23.33 3.11
C CYS A 349 4.29 -21.88 2.85
N ARG A 350 5.09 -21.63 1.81
CA ARG A 350 5.53 -20.28 1.44
C ARG A 350 4.36 -19.39 1.04
N VAL A 351 3.47 -19.87 0.17
CA VAL A 351 2.27 -19.15 -0.26
C VAL A 351 1.33 -18.89 0.91
N LYS A 352 1.14 -19.90 1.77
CA LYS A 352 0.34 -19.75 3.00
C LYS A 352 0.93 -18.68 3.91
N ASN A 353 2.24 -18.68 4.14
CA ASN A 353 2.89 -17.67 4.98
C ASN A 353 2.76 -16.26 4.41
N ALA A 354 2.83 -16.10 3.08
CA ALA A 354 2.60 -14.84 2.39
C ALA A 354 1.15 -14.35 2.59
N LEU A 355 0.16 -15.23 2.44
CA LEU A 355 -1.24 -14.92 2.75
C LEU A 355 -1.43 -14.51 4.21
N LEU A 356 -0.89 -15.29 5.15
CA LEU A 356 -0.96 -14.98 6.58
C LEU A 356 -0.30 -13.63 6.90
N PHE A 357 0.78 -13.27 6.21
CA PHE A 357 1.43 -11.97 6.34
C PHE A 357 0.47 -10.85 5.94
N VAL A 358 -0.13 -10.91 4.74
CA VAL A 358 -1.09 -9.90 4.28
C VAL A 358 -2.27 -9.72 5.25
N LEU A 359 -2.76 -10.82 5.83
CA LEU A 359 -3.91 -10.74 6.74
C LEU A 359 -3.56 -10.17 8.12
N ARG A 360 -2.37 -10.47 8.63
CA ARG A 360 -1.92 -10.06 9.96
C ARG A 360 -1.38 -8.64 9.99
N GLU A 361 -0.68 -8.23 8.94
CA GLU A 361 -0.04 -6.93 8.85
C GLU A 361 -1.06 -5.82 8.55
N PRO A 362 -0.74 -4.54 8.83
CA PRO A 362 -1.70 -3.44 8.75
C PRO A 362 -1.93 -2.95 7.30
N PHE A 363 -2.08 -3.87 6.35
CA PHE A 363 -2.62 -3.55 5.03
C PHE A 363 -4.07 -3.06 5.16
N ASP A 364 -4.50 -2.26 4.19
CA ASP A 364 -5.90 -1.82 4.13
C ASP A 364 -6.84 -3.02 3.96
N ARG A 365 -8.13 -2.76 4.18
CA ARG A 365 -9.15 -3.80 4.16
C ARG A 365 -9.38 -4.38 2.77
N GLU A 366 -9.40 -3.54 1.75
CA GLU A 366 -9.62 -3.95 0.36
C GLU A 366 -8.50 -4.88 -0.08
N THR A 367 -7.25 -4.55 0.22
CA THR A 367 -6.09 -5.41 -0.07
C THR A 367 -6.24 -6.79 0.55
N LYS A 368 -6.69 -6.85 1.80
CA LYS A 368 -6.95 -8.13 2.48
C LYS A 368 -8.06 -8.90 1.79
N VAL A 369 -9.23 -8.29 1.59
CA VAL A 369 -10.40 -8.96 0.98
C VAL A 369 -10.09 -9.45 -0.44
N THR A 370 -9.45 -8.63 -1.27
CA THR A 370 -9.04 -9.00 -2.63
C THR A 370 -8.03 -10.14 -2.62
N THR A 371 -7.03 -10.09 -1.75
CA THR A 371 -6.06 -11.19 -1.58
C THR A 371 -6.75 -12.50 -1.17
N LEU A 372 -7.73 -12.42 -0.25
CA LEU A 372 -8.52 -13.57 0.17
C LEU A 372 -9.35 -14.16 -0.97
N ALA A 373 -10.07 -13.32 -1.70
CA ALA A 373 -10.89 -13.74 -2.83
C ALA A 373 -10.05 -14.47 -3.88
N ARG A 374 -8.86 -13.94 -4.19
CA ARG A 374 -7.90 -14.56 -5.12
C ARG A 374 -7.36 -15.89 -4.59
N TYR A 375 -7.04 -15.96 -3.31
CA TYR A 375 -6.60 -17.21 -2.69
C TYR A 375 -7.68 -18.30 -2.77
N LEU A 376 -8.94 -17.98 -2.46
CA LEU A 376 -10.05 -18.94 -2.54
C LEU A 376 -10.37 -19.35 -3.99
N GLY A 377 -10.30 -18.40 -4.94
CA GLY A 377 -10.51 -18.66 -6.37
C GLY A 377 -9.35 -19.43 -7.04
N SER A 378 -8.20 -19.54 -6.39
CA SER A 378 -7.06 -20.29 -6.92
C SER A 378 -7.13 -21.80 -6.64
N GLU A 379 -8.15 -22.26 -5.89
CA GLU A 379 -8.34 -23.65 -5.45
C GLU A 379 -7.26 -24.17 -4.49
N LEU A 380 -6.29 -23.32 -4.10
CA LEU A 380 -5.20 -23.69 -3.21
C LEU A 380 -5.69 -24.07 -1.82
N PHE A 381 -6.74 -23.41 -1.33
CA PHE A 381 -7.34 -23.74 -0.05
C PHE A 381 -7.91 -25.17 -0.03
N GLN A 382 -8.70 -25.52 -1.05
CA GLN A 382 -9.29 -26.85 -1.23
C GLN A 382 -8.18 -27.90 -1.39
N HIS A 383 -7.18 -27.60 -2.20
CA HIS A 383 -6.02 -28.46 -2.39
C HIS A 383 -5.31 -28.73 -1.05
N GLN A 384 -4.99 -27.68 -0.27
CA GLN A 384 -4.35 -27.81 1.04
C GLN A 384 -5.18 -28.64 2.01
N LEU A 385 -6.50 -28.41 2.09
CA LEU A 385 -7.37 -29.20 2.93
C LEU A 385 -7.34 -30.70 2.55
N SER A 386 -7.29 -31.00 1.26
CA SER A 386 -7.29 -32.37 0.74
C SER A 386 -5.95 -33.11 0.94
N THR A 387 -4.81 -32.42 0.75
CA THR A 387 -3.47 -33.03 0.81
C THR A 387 -2.89 -33.05 2.22
N SER A 388 -3.08 -31.98 2.99
CA SER A 388 -2.46 -31.80 4.31
C SER A 388 -3.35 -32.18 5.51
N ARG A 389 -4.54 -32.76 5.24
CA ARG A 389 -5.47 -33.29 6.26
C ARG A 389 -5.80 -32.28 7.37
N PHE A 390 -6.27 -31.10 6.98
CA PHE A 390 -6.53 -29.97 7.89
C PHE A 390 -5.26 -29.51 8.64
N PRO A 391 -4.46 -28.62 8.04
CA PRO A 391 -3.29 -28.10 8.72
C PRO A 391 -3.70 -27.37 10.00
N THR A 392 -2.83 -27.38 11.01
CA THR A 392 -3.16 -26.95 12.39
C THR A 392 -3.64 -25.50 12.49
N ASP A 393 -3.32 -24.69 11.50
CA ASP A 393 -3.68 -23.29 11.36
C ASP A 393 -4.97 -23.04 10.57
N THR A 394 -5.67 -24.08 10.08
CA THR A 394 -6.95 -23.92 9.34
C THR A 394 -7.96 -23.09 10.14
N ALA A 395 -8.08 -23.39 11.44
CA ALA A 395 -8.92 -22.64 12.37
C ALA A 395 -8.52 -21.16 12.44
N ASP A 396 -7.21 -20.89 12.54
CA ASP A 396 -6.67 -19.52 12.62
C ASP A 396 -6.88 -18.75 11.32
N ILE A 397 -6.77 -19.41 10.17
CA ILE A 397 -7.06 -18.84 8.85
C ILE A 397 -8.54 -18.45 8.79
N ILE A 398 -9.47 -19.36 9.12
CA ILE A 398 -10.91 -19.06 9.12
C ILE A 398 -11.24 -17.89 10.03
N GLU A 399 -10.67 -17.88 11.23
CA GLU A 399 -10.92 -16.82 12.21
C GLU A 399 -10.36 -15.47 11.75
N MET A 400 -9.15 -15.44 11.18
CA MET A 400 -8.60 -14.20 10.61
C MET A 400 -9.45 -13.67 9.47
N PHE A 401 -9.95 -14.53 8.58
CA PHE A 401 -10.79 -14.11 7.46
C PHE A 401 -12.11 -13.52 7.97
N TYR A 402 -12.73 -14.22 8.92
CA TYR A 402 -13.93 -13.73 9.58
C TYR A 402 -13.68 -12.38 10.28
N ASN A 403 -12.51 -12.16 10.87
CA ASN A 403 -12.16 -10.89 11.52
C ASN A 403 -11.89 -9.75 10.53
N VAL A 404 -11.38 -10.04 9.32
CA VAL A 404 -11.31 -9.05 8.22
C VAL A 404 -12.73 -8.63 7.81
N PHE A 405 -13.68 -9.57 7.85
CA PHE A 405 -15.09 -9.34 7.52
C PHE A 405 -15.89 -8.64 8.63
N ASN A 406 -15.81 -9.09 9.88
CA ASN A 406 -16.74 -8.72 10.97
C ASN A 406 -16.49 -7.33 11.59
N LYS A 407 -15.57 -6.53 11.02
CA LYS A 407 -15.47 -5.11 11.37
C LYS A 407 -16.66 -4.38 10.72
N ARG A 408 -17.54 -3.82 11.55
CA ARG A 408 -18.86 -3.23 11.24
C ARG A 408 -18.89 -2.12 10.17
N ASP A 409 -17.74 -1.77 9.59
CA ASP A 409 -17.55 -0.62 8.71
C ASP A 409 -17.48 -1.05 7.23
N PHE A 410 -18.33 -1.99 6.79
CA PHE A 410 -18.40 -2.34 5.37
C PHE A 410 -19.24 -1.30 4.63
N TYR A 411 -18.67 -0.68 3.59
CA TYR A 411 -19.46 -0.09 2.52
C TYR A 411 -20.43 -1.15 1.99
N THR A 412 -21.70 -0.78 1.81
CA THR A 412 -22.79 -1.71 1.49
C THR A 412 -22.58 -2.49 0.20
N SER A 413 -21.71 -2.03 -0.71
CA SER A 413 -21.50 -2.62 -2.03
C SER A 413 -20.77 -3.97 -2.03
N TRP A 414 -19.96 -4.27 -1.02
CA TRP A 414 -19.13 -5.49 -0.99
C TRP A 414 -19.58 -6.53 0.05
N GLN A 415 -20.68 -6.27 0.76
CA GLN A 415 -21.15 -7.12 1.85
C GLN A 415 -21.55 -8.51 1.35
N ASP A 416 -22.38 -8.58 0.32
CA ASP A 416 -22.88 -9.85 -0.23
C ASP A 416 -21.73 -10.70 -0.80
N GLU A 417 -20.83 -10.10 -1.60
CA GLU A 417 -19.67 -10.81 -2.15
C GLU A 417 -18.77 -11.38 -1.05
N THR A 418 -18.54 -10.61 0.03
CA THR A 418 -17.68 -11.08 1.12
C THR A 418 -18.34 -12.18 1.95
N VAL A 419 -19.65 -12.09 2.18
CA VAL A 419 -20.42 -13.16 2.85
C VAL A 419 -20.38 -14.44 2.01
N GLU A 420 -20.53 -14.32 0.69
CA GLU A 420 -20.42 -15.46 -0.22
C GLU A 420 -19.06 -16.13 -0.20
N LEU A 421 -17.98 -15.34 -0.16
CA LEU A 421 -16.60 -15.84 -0.02
C LEU A 421 -16.42 -16.58 1.31
N MET A 422 -16.89 -16.01 2.42
CA MET A 422 -16.80 -16.64 3.74
C MET A 422 -17.57 -17.96 3.78
N LEU A 423 -18.81 -17.97 3.30
CA LEU A 423 -19.61 -19.19 3.24
C LEU A 423 -19.00 -20.22 2.29
N GLY A 424 -18.44 -19.79 1.16
CA GLY A 424 -17.71 -20.66 0.23
C GLY A 424 -16.49 -21.32 0.86
N MET A 425 -15.78 -20.61 1.73
CA MET A 425 -14.65 -21.18 2.47
C MET A 425 -15.10 -22.20 3.54
N LEU A 426 -16.16 -21.89 4.29
CA LEU A 426 -16.73 -22.81 5.27
C LEU A 426 -17.27 -24.08 4.59
N GLU A 427 -17.92 -23.92 3.45
CA GLU A 427 -18.38 -24.99 2.58
C GLU A 427 -17.22 -25.85 2.07
N ALA A 428 -16.16 -25.23 1.54
CA ALA A 428 -14.94 -25.94 1.13
C ALA A 428 -14.32 -26.75 2.28
N THR A 429 -14.35 -26.21 3.50
CA THR A 429 -13.83 -26.86 4.71
C THR A 429 -14.62 -28.13 5.08
N VAL A 430 -15.95 -28.10 4.98
CA VAL A 430 -16.78 -29.29 5.28
C VAL A 430 -16.78 -30.30 4.13
N ASN A 431 -16.57 -29.83 2.89
CA ASN A 431 -16.53 -30.68 1.70
C ASN A 431 -15.18 -31.33 1.43
N SER A 432 -14.09 -30.86 2.07
CA SER A 432 -12.77 -31.48 1.91
C SER A 432 -12.60 -32.80 2.65
N VAL A 433 -13.59 -33.22 3.43
CA VAL A 433 -13.56 -34.46 4.21
C VAL A 433 -13.81 -35.67 3.31
N SER A 434 -13.05 -36.74 3.53
CA SER A 434 -13.23 -38.04 2.87
C SER A 434 -13.45 -39.14 3.92
N PRO A 435 -14.05 -40.30 3.54
CA PRO A 435 -14.27 -41.40 4.47
C PRO A 435 -12.98 -41.81 5.22
N GLY A 436 -13.02 -41.75 6.55
CA GLY A 436 -11.87 -42.06 7.43
C GLY A 436 -11.03 -40.85 7.87
N LEU A 437 -11.35 -39.65 7.38
CA LEU A 437 -10.81 -38.38 7.88
C LEU A 437 -11.90 -37.64 8.66
N LEU A 438 -11.57 -37.07 9.82
CA LEU A 438 -12.49 -36.26 10.62
C LEU A 438 -12.06 -34.79 10.58
N ILE A 439 -13.03 -33.88 10.64
CA ILE A 439 -12.75 -32.45 10.86
C ILE A 439 -12.24 -32.30 12.29
N PRO A 440 -11.08 -31.65 12.53
CA PRO A 440 -10.62 -31.38 13.89
C PRO A 440 -11.65 -30.57 14.70
N ASP A 441 -11.83 -30.90 15.99
CA ASP A 441 -12.81 -30.25 16.87
C ASP A 441 -12.77 -28.72 16.82
N ARG A 442 -11.56 -28.14 16.80
CA ARG A 442 -11.38 -26.69 16.74
C ARG A 442 -11.91 -26.09 15.43
N VAL A 443 -11.65 -26.76 14.30
CA VAL A 443 -12.13 -26.34 12.98
C VAL A 443 -13.64 -26.47 12.91
N LEU A 444 -14.18 -27.61 13.36
CA LEU A 444 -15.62 -27.87 13.40
C LEU A 444 -16.37 -26.83 14.25
N HIS A 445 -15.83 -26.48 15.42
CA HIS A 445 -16.41 -25.46 16.29
C HIS A 445 -16.49 -24.09 15.59
N ILE A 446 -15.40 -23.66 14.95
CA ILE A 446 -15.35 -22.40 14.21
C ILE A 446 -16.32 -22.44 13.02
N VAL A 447 -16.41 -23.56 12.30
CA VAL A 447 -17.36 -23.70 11.18
C VAL A 447 -18.78 -23.44 11.66
N PHE A 448 -19.21 -24.07 12.76
CA PHE A 448 -20.54 -23.82 13.31
C PHE A 448 -20.71 -22.38 13.78
N GLU A 449 -19.81 -21.89 14.63
CA GLU A 449 -19.90 -20.55 15.21
C GLU A 449 -20.01 -19.46 14.14
N LYS A 450 -19.13 -19.51 13.12
CA LYS A 450 -19.11 -18.49 12.07
C LYS A 450 -20.26 -18.65 11.08
N THR A 451 -20.69 -19.88 10.79
CA THR A 451 -21.89 -20.09 9.95
C THR A 451 -23.14 -19.51 10.62
N PHE A 452 -23.34 -19.75 11.92
CA PHE A 452 -24.46 -19.18 12.65
C PHE A 452 -24.41 -17.66 12.67
N ALA A 453 -23.25 -17.08 13.00
CA ALA A 453 -23.10 -15.64 13.05
C ALA A 453 -23.39 -14.97 11.69
N LEU A 454 -22.97 -15.58 10.57
CA LEU A 454 -23.25 -15.08 9.23
C LEU A 454 -24.73 -15.19 8.87
N VAL A 455 -25.39 -16.32 9.17
CA VAL A 455 -26.82 -16.51 8.85
C VAL A 455 -27.71 -15.63 9.71
N ASP A 456 -27.38 -15.46 11.00
CA ASP A 456 -28.10 -14.57 11.91
C ASP A 456 -28.00 -13.10 11.43
N GLN A 457 -26.84 -12.70 10.91
CA GLN A 457 -26.61 -11.35 10.40
C GLN A 457 -27.19 -11.15 8.98
N PHE A 458 -27.20 -12.19 8.14
CA PHE A 458 -27.64 -12.15 6.75
C PHE A 458 -28.60 -13.31 6.44
N PRO A 459 -29.89 -13.20 6.82
CA PRO A 459 -30.86 -14.27 6.68
C PRO A 459 -31.07 -14.76 5.24
N GLN A 460 -30.75 -13.95 4.23
CA GLN A 460 -30.82 -14.37 2.82
C GLN A 460 -29.92 -15.56 2.49
N TYR A 461 -28.87 -15.80 3.29
CA TYR A 461 -27.95 -16.94 3.12
C TYR A 461 -28.32 -18.18 3.94
N GLN A 462 -29.51 -18.20 4.56
CA GLN A 462 -29.96 -19.30 5.43
C GLN A 462 -29.87 -20.67 4.76
N THR A 463 -30.30 -20.78 3.49
CA THR A 463 -30.22 -22.05 2.74
C THR A 463 -28.79 -22.57 2.63
N LYS A 464 -27.84 -21.69 2.30
CA LYS A 464 -26.42 -22.07 2.17
C LYS A 464 -25.82 -22.44 3.52
N GLY A 465 -26.13 -21.68 4.56
CA GLY A 465 -25.72 -22.01 5.93
C GLY A 465 -26.26 -23.36 6.41
N ASN A 466 -27.53 -23.68 6.11
CA ASN A 466 -28.14 -24.97 6.46
C ASN A 466 -27.40 -26.14 5.79
N GLU A 467 -27.00 -25.99 4.53
CA GLU A 467 -26.25 -27.03 3.81
C GLU A 467 -24.87 -27.27 4.44
N ILE A 468 -24.14 -26.20 4.77
CA ILE A 468 -22.83 -26.29 5.44
C ILE A 468 -22.96 -27.03 6.78
N VAL A 469 -23.97 -26.68 7.60
CA VAL A 469 -24.21 -27.31 8.90
C VAL A 469 -24.56 -28.79 8.76
N ARG A 470 -25.44 -29.15 7.82
CA ARG A 470 -25.81 -30.55 7.54
C ARG A 470 -24.60 -31.37 7.13
N GLN A 471 -23.80 -30.83 6.23
CA GLN A 471 -22.60 -31.50 5.75
C GLN A 471 -21.56 -31.65 6.86
N ALA A 472 -21.38 -30.63 7.72
CA ALA A 472 -20.50 -30.74 8.88
C ALA A 472 -20.94 -31.87 9.83
N VAL A 473 -22.23 -31.94 10.16
CA VAL A 473 -22.79 -32.96 11.05
C VAL A 473 -22.62 -34.37 10.49
N LYS A 474 -22.77 -34.55 9.17
CA LYS A 474 -22.58 -35.83 8.49
C LYS A 474 -21.18 -36.43 8.72
N TRP A 475 -20.17 -35.58 8.88
CA TRP A 475 -18.77 -35.99 9.06
C TRP A 475 -18.33 -36.07 10.52
N MET A 476 -19.22 -35.80 11.48
CA MET A 476 -18.89 -35.88 12.91
C MET A 476 -18.76 -37.33 13.38
N SER A 477 -17.78 -37.59 14.24
CA SER A 477 -17.71 -38.86 14.98
C SER A 477 -18.75 -38.91 16.11
N SER A 478 -19.04 -40.11 16.61
CA SER A 478 -19.93 -40.27 17.78
C SER A 478 -19.44 -39.49 19.00
N GLU A 479 -18.12 -39.38 19.21
CA GLU A 479 -17.53 -38.60 20.31
C GLU A 479 -17.76 -37.09 20.09
N GLN A 480 -17.62 -36.61 18.86
CA GLN A 480 -17.88 -35.21 18.51
C GLN A 480 -19.35 -34.87 18.68
N ILE A 481 -20.27 -35.76 18.29
CA ILE A 481 -21.71 -35.61 18.50
C ILE A 481 -22.00 -35.54 20.01
N GLN A 482 -21.44 -36.45 20.80
CA GLN A 482 -21.64 -36.45 22.25
C GLN A 482 -21.11 -35.16 22.91
N LYS A 483 -19.95 -34.66 22.47
CA LYS A 483 -19.37 -33.40 22.95
C LYS A 483 -20.23 -32.20 22.56
N MET A 484 -20.81 -32.22 21.35
CA MET A 484 -21.75 -31.19 20.88
C MET A 484 -23.05 -31.21 21.69
N SER A 485 -23.65 -32.37 21.93
CA SER A 485 -24.85 -32.51 22.80
C SER A 485 -24.59 -32.12 24.26
N GLY A 486 -23.33 -32.10 24.69
CA GLY A 486 -22.92 -31.52 25.98
C GLY A 486 -23.05 -29.98 26.03
N ASN A 487 -23.19 -29.31 24.88
CA ASN A 487 -23.41 -27.88 24.75
C ASN A 487 -24.82 -27.60 24.21
N SER A 488 -25.78 -27.43 25.12
CA SER A 488 -27.20 -27.26 24.78
C SER A 488 -27.51 -26.07 23.85
N GLU A 489 -26.71 -24.99 23.87
CA GLU A 489 -26.92 -23.87 22.96
C GLU A 489 -26.52 -24.24 21.53
N LEU A 490 -25.33 -24.86 21.38
CA LEU A 490 -24.83 -25.31 20.09
C LEU A 490 -25.74 -26.37 19.48
N GLU A 491 -26.14 -27.37 20.27
CA GLU A 491 -27.06 -28.42 19.84
C GLU A 491 -28.39 -27.85 19.35
N ARG A 492 -28.97 -26.90 20.09
CA ARG A 492 -30.22 -26.23 19.68
C ARG A 492 -30.06 -25.51 18.34
N LYS A 493 -29.00 -24.71 18.15
CA LYS A 493 -28.76 -23.97 16.90
C LYS A 493 -28.57 -24.91 15.70
N VAL A 494 -27.80 -25.99 15.88
CA VAL A 494 -27.62 -27.03 14.86
C VAL A 494 -28.97 -27.66 14.49
N GLN A 495 -29.78 -28.04 15.48
CA GLN A 495 -31.07 -28.68 15.25
C GLN A 495 -32.07 -27.74 14.56
N GLU A 496 -32.09 -26.46 14.93
CA GLU A 496 -32.91 -25.43 14.29
C GLU A 496 -32.56 -25.28 12.80
N MET A 497 -31.28 -25.17 12.48
CA MET A 497 -30.84 -25.05 11.08
C MET A 497 -31.15 -26.31 10.27
N ILE A 498 -30.88 -27.51 10.81
CA ILE A 498 -31.19 -28.78 10.14
C ILE A 498 -32.68 -28.92 9.85
N ASN A 499 -33.55 -28.48 10.77
CA ASN A 499 -35.01 -28.58 10.64
C ASN A 499 -35.66 -27.47 9.80
N SER A 500 -34.93 -26.38 9.52
CA SER A 500 -35.45 -25.19 8.83
C SER A 500 -35.40 -25.27 7.29
N ALA A 501 -34.77 -26.31 6.73
CA ALA A 501 -34.72 -26.56 5.29
C ALA A 501 -35.44 -27.87 4.93
#